data_AF-A0A0A7PNP5-F1
#
_entry.id   AF-A0A0A7PNP5-F1
#
_cell.length_a   1.000
_cell.length_b   1.000
_cell.length_c   1.000
_cell.angle_alpha   90.00
_cell.angle_beta   90.00
_cell.angle_gamma   90.00
#
_symmetry.space_group_name_H-M   'P 1'
#
loop_
_entity.id
_entity.type
_entity.pdbx_description
1 polymer ?
#
loop_
_entity_poly.entity_id
_entity_poly.type
_entity_poly.pdbx_seq_one_letter_code
_entity_poly.pdbx_strand_id
1 'polypeptide(L)'
;MIVTTSLSRRGLVRAGGGLLLTGILPIDDSVSDGGRGLQGRGADRFERAEEFYRGVAAGLYRHPHDLLYQAGIVAQLGIGAYLLDLGASDDWCRQRIGLFVDKALAIANEAGLYHRDPAMLELAGLLSPYGQWRGPFAADLPAIETINTSRVSATLDGLLGTVRRRLAGVSNEGAER
;
A
#
# COMPACT_ATOMS: atom_id res chain seq x y z
N MET A 1 -14.00 51.36 -9.21
CA MET A 1 -12.99 51.89 -10.14
C MET A 1 -11.63 51.89 -9.43
N ILE A 2 -10.66 51.12 -9.96
CA ILE A 2 -9.18 51.14 -9.71
C ILE A 2 -8.73 50.66 -8.31
N VAL A 3 -7.98 49.57 -8.04
CA VAL A 3 -6.79 48.84 -8.63
C VAL A 3 -5.42 49.46 -8.27
N THR A 4 -4.44 48.56 -8.03
CA THR A 4 -2.96 48.70 -7.86
C THR A 4 -2.47 48.84 -6.41
N THR A 5 -1.80 47.87 -5.75
CA THR A 5 -0.58 47.02 -5.94
C THR A 5 0.71 47.61 -5.35
N SER A 6 1.39 46.83 -4.49
CA SER A 6 2.86 46.69 -4.39
C SER A 6 3.16 45.52 -3.43
N LEU A 7 3.71 44.34 -3.76
CA LEU A 7 4.95 43.86 -4.41
C LEU A 7 6.25 43.97 -3.59
N SER A 8 6.74 42.83 -3.08
CA SER A 8 8.16 42.39 -3.05
C SER A 8 8.19 40.94 -2.52
N ARG A 9 8.45 39.82 -3.23
CA ARG A 9 9.44 39.35 -4.23
C ARG A 9 10.82 38.93 -3.66
N ARG A 10 11.06 37.60 -3.74
CA ARG A 10 12.33 36.83 -3.83
C ARG A 10 13.01 36.46 -2.49
N GLY A 11 13.49 35.23 -2.27
CA GLY A 11 13.68 34.11 -3.20
C GLY A 11 13.88 32.76 -2.50
N LEU A 12 13.43 31.72 -3.20
CA LEU A 12 13.79 30.32 -2.96
C LEU A 12 15.29 30.13 -3.20
N VAL A 13 15.97 29.43 -2.29
CA VAL A 13 17.18 28.68 -2.61
C VAL A 13 16.91 27.21 -2.32
N ARG A 14 17.05 26.45 -3.41
CA ARG A 14 16.97 25.01 -3.57
C ARG A 14 18.35 24.43 -3.21
N ALA A 15 18.43 23.54 -2.23
CA ALA A 15 19.55 22.63 -2.07
C ALA A 15 19.02 21.21 -2.25
N GLY A 16 19.19 20.70 -3.48
CA GLY A 16 18.99 19.31 -3.82
C GLY A 16 20.25 18.51 -3.47
N GLY A 17 20.04 17.26 -3.06
CA GLY A 17 21.12 16.33 -2.75
C GLY A 17 20.61 15.01 -2.17
N GLY A 18 19.49 14.50 -2.69
CA GLY A 18 19.01 13.15 -2.40
C GLY A 18 19.48 12.23 -3.51
N LEU A 19 20.42 11.37 -3.19
CA LEU A 19 21.01 10.36 -4.07
C LEU A 19 19.89 9.51 -4.71
N LEU A 20 19.84 9.52 -6.05
CA LEU A 20 19.03 8.62 -6.85
C LEU A 20 19.62 7.21 -6.75
N LEU A 21 18.96 6.31 -6.03
CA LEU A 21 19.09 4.87 -6.29
C LEU A 21 18.02 4.48 -7.31
N THR A 22 18.33 4.76 -8.57
CA THR A 22 17.71 4.14 -9.74
C THR A 22 18.12 2.67 -9.78
N GLY A 23 17.34 1.81 -9.14
CA GLY A 23 17.23 0.40 -9.50
C GLY A 23 16.10 0.26 -10.50
N ILE A 24 16.41 0.37 -11.79
CA ILE A 24 15.49 0.02 -12.88
C ILE A 24 15.28 -1.49 -12.80
N LEU A 25 14.12 -1.93 -12.32
CA LEU A 25 13.65 -3.29 -12.58
C LEU A 25 13.29 -3.38 -14.07
N PRO A 26 13.73 -4.42 -14.81
CA PRO A 26 13.32 -4.61 -16.19
C PRO A 26 11.80 -4.85 -16.23
N ILE A 27 11.10 -4.02 -17.01
CA ILE A 27 9.75 -4.28 -17.45
C ILE A 27 9.89 -5.35 -18.53
N ASP A 28 9.61 -6.60 -18.17
CA ASP A 28 9.26 -7.61 -19.17
C ASP A 28 7.79 -7.41 -19.53
N ASP A 29 7.54 -7.03 -20.79
CA ASP A 29 6.23 -7.09 -21.43
C ASP A 29 5.82 -8.58 -21.55
N SER A 30 5.36 -9.17 -20.45
CA SER A 30 4.55 -10.38 -20.49
C SER A 30 3.08 -9.97 -20.61
N VAL A 31 2.67 -9.75 -21.86
CA VAL A 31 1.27 -9.94 -22.26
C VAL A 31 0.92 -11.40 -21.95
N SER A 32 0.26 -11.61 -20.81
CA SER A 32 -0.50 -12.82 -20.54
C SER A 32 -1.96 -12.44 -20.38
N ASP A 33 -2.74 -12.98 -21.29
CA ASP A 33 -4.19 -13.00 -21.38
C ASP A 33 -4.85 -13.27 -20.02
N GLY A 34 -5.75 -12.38 -19.61
CA GLY A 34 -6.51 -12.41 -18.37
C GLY A 34 -7.61 -11.37 -18.41
N GLY A 35 -8.61 -11.61 -19.26
CA GLY A 35 -9.69 -10.69 -19.60
C GLY A 35 -10.31 -9.94 -18.40
N ARG A 36 -10.46 -8.62 -18.62
CA ARG A 36 -11.03 -7.57 -17.74
C ARG A 36 -10.15 -7.21 -16.54
N GLY A 37 -9.32 -6.17 -16.72
CA GLY A 37 -8.73 -5.46 -15.58
C GLY A 37 -9.82 -5.02 -14.60
N LEU A 38 -9.48 -5.00 -13.30
CA LEU A 38 -10.37 -4.43 -12.28
C LEU A 38 -10.76 -3.01 -12.69
N GLN A 39 -12.04 -2.67 -12.56
CA GLN A 39 -12.56 -1.34 -12.88
C GLN A 39 -13.12 -0.71 -11.61
N GLY A 40 -12.81 0.57 -11.39
CA GLY A 40 -13.26 1.29 -10.21
C GLY A 40 -12.19 2.25 -9.69
N ARG A 41 -12.54 3.09 -8.71
CA ARG A 41 -11.63 4.12 -8.16
C ARG A 41 -10.42 3.53 -7.42
N GLY A 42 -10.49 2.24 -7.06
CA GLY A 42 -9.41 1.51 -6.42
C GLY A 42 -8.44 0.77 -7.35
N ALA A 43 -8.77 0.60 -8.63
CA ALA A 43 -8.10 -0.35 -9.53
C ALA A 43 -6.59 -0.11 -9.67
N ASP A 44 -6.19 1.10 -10.07
CA ASP A 44 -4.77 1.47 -10.26
C ASP A 44 -3.95 1.26 -8.97
N ARG A 45 -4.58 1.45 -7.81
CA ARG A 45 -3.91 1.29 -6.52
C ARG A 45 -3.78 -0.17 -6.11
N PHE A 46 -4.74 -0.99 -6.50
CA PHE A 46 -4.64 -2.43 -6.34
C PHE A 46 -3.54 -3.01 -7.22
N GLU A 47 -3.46 -2.58 -8.49
CA GLU A 47 -2.38 -2.99 -9.41
C GLU A 47 -1.00 -2.66 -8.83
N ARG A 48 -0.82 -1.44 -8.31
CA ARG A 48 0.42 -1.08 -7.61
C ARG A 48 0.68 -1.96 -6.39
N ALA A 49 -0.35 -2.34 -5.62
CA ALA A 49 -0.18 -3.26 -4.51
C ALA A 49 0.37 -4.62 -4.98
N GLU A 50 -0.12 -5.13 -6.11
CA GLU A 50 0.36 -6.37 -6.73
C GLU A 50 1.80 -6.25 -7.23
N GLU A 51 2.18 -5.13 -7.83
CA GLU A 51 3.57 -4.87 -8.24
C GLU A 51 4.55 -4.96 -7.06
N PHE A 52 4.24 -4.28 -5.96
CA PHE A 52 5.05 -4.35 -4.74
C PHE A 52 5.05 -5.76 -4.14
N TYR A 53 3.91 -6.46 -4.20
CA TYR A 53 3.79 -7.83 -3.71
C TYR A 53 4.68 -8.80 -4.48
N ARG A 54 4.82 -8.66 -5.81
CA ARG A 54 5.73 -9.51 -6.61
C ARG A 54 7.17 -9.49 -6.06
N GLY A 55 7.65 -8.33 -5.61
CA GLY A 55 8.97 -8.23 -4.99
C GLY A 55 9.06 -8.95 -3.64
N VAL A 56 8.00 -8.87 -2.83
CA VAL A 56 7.91 -9.60 -1.55
C VAL A 56 7.85 -11.11 -1.77
N ALA A 57 7.01 -11.56 -2.72
CA ALA A 57 6.83 -12.96 -3.08
C ALA A 57 8.10 -13.59 -3.69
N ALA A 58 8.85 -12.81 -4.48
CA ALA A 58 10.14 -13.23 -5.03
C ALA A 58 11.27 -13.25 -3.99
N GLY A 59 11.02 -12.84 -2.74
CA GLY A 59 12.03 -12.84 -1.68
C GLY A 59 13.18 -11.85 -1.92
N LEU A 60 12.93 -10.74 -2.61
CA LEU A 60 13.97 -9.76 -2.97
C LEU A 60 14.55 -9.02 -1.75
N TYR A 61 13.79 -8.95 -0.65
CA TYR A 61 14.15 -8.19 0.54
C TYR A 61 14.79 -9.09 1.61
N ARG A 62 16.12 -9.09 1.65
CA ARG A 62 16.91 -9.95 2.57
C ARG A 62 16.99 -9.41 3.99
N HIS A 63 16.82 -8.10 4.17
CA HIS A 63 16.81 -7.48 5.49
C HIS A 63 15.38 -7.42 6.04
N PRO A 64 15.15 -7.78 7.32
CA PRO A 64 13.80 -7.79 7.90
C PRO A 64 13.08 -6.44 7.82
N HIS A 65 13.80 -5.33 8.04
CA HIS A 65 13.19 -4.01 7.97
C HIS A 65 12.75 -3.65 6.55
N ASP A 66 13.53 -3.98 5.52
CA ASP A 66 13.13 -3.78 4.12
C ASP A 66 11.89 -4.61 3.81
N LEU A 67 11.86 -5.88 4.22
CA LEU A 67 10.70 -6.75 4.03
C LEU A 67 9.45 -6.16 4.70
N LEU A 68 9.57 -5.71 5.96
CA LEU A 68 8.44 -5.14 6.71
C LEU A 68 7.99 -3.80 6.13
N TYR A 69 8.92 -2.96 5.68
CA TYR A 69 8.57 -1.70 5.01
C TYR A 69 7.77 -1.96 3.73
N GLN A 70 8.20 -2.93 2.91
CA GLN A 70 7.55 -3.28 1.65
C GLN A 70 6.22 -4.00 1.88
N ALA A 71 6.15 -4.89 2.87
CA ALA A 71 4.90 -5.52 3.31
C ALA A 71 3.86 -4.48 3.76
N GLY A 72 4.31 -3.45 4.47
CA GLY A 72 3.47 -2.30 4.84
C GLY A 72 2.92 -1.55 3.63
N ILE A 73 3.75 -1.30 2.61
CA ILE A 73 3.30 -0.69 1.34
C ILE A 73 2.22 -1.56 0.68
N VAL A 74 2.46 -2.86 0.55
CA VAL A 74 1.50 -3.79 -0.08
C VAL A 74 0.17 -3.77 0.65
N ALA A 75 0.19 -3.92 1.98
CA ALA A 75 -1.03 -3.93 2.79
C ALA A 75 -1.78 -2.60 2.70
N GLN A 76 -1.08 -1.48 2.78
CA GLN A 76 -1.69 -0.15 2.69
C GLN A 76 -2.30 0.13 1.31
N LEU A 77 -1.60 -0.22 0.23
CA LEU A 77 -2.13 -0.04 -1.12
C LEU A 77 -3.34 -0.94 -1.36
N GLY A 78 -3.28 -2.21 -0.95
CA GLY A 78 -4.39 -3.15 -1.09
C GLY A 78 -5.64 -2.72 -0.31
N ILE A 79 -5.49 -2.39 0.98
CA ILE A 79 -6.61 -1.93 1.81
C ILE A 79 -7.12 -0.57 1.32
N GLY A 80 -6.21 0.34 0.95
CA GLY A 80 -6.56 1.64 0.40
C GLY A 80 -7.37 1.52 -0.89
N ALA A 81 -6.99 0.62 -1.81
CA ALA A 81 -7.74 0.36 -3.03
C ALA A 81 -9.20 -0.01 -2.75
N TYR A 82 -9.45 -0.90 -1.79
CA TYR A 82 -10.80 -1.26 -1.37
C TYR A 82 -11.59 -0.06 -0.83
N LEU A 83 -10.98 0.76 0.04
CA LEU A 83 -11.65 1.91 0.62
C LEU A 83 -11.95 3.02 -0.41
N LEU A 84 -11.05 3.22 -1.38
CA LEU A 84 -11.27 4.16 -2.49
C LEU A 84 -12.41 3.71 -3.40
N ASP A 85 -12.56 2.40 -3.60
CA ASP A 85 -13.67 1.85 -4.34
C ASP A 85 -15.01 2.12 -3.65
N LEU A 86 -15.04 2.03 -2.31
CA LEU A 86 -16.16 2.46 -1.47
C LEU A 86 -16.37 3.99 -1.41
N GLY A 87 -15.48 4.78 -2.02
CA GLY A 87 -15.60 6.24 -2.12
C GLY A 87 -14.79 7.05 -1.10
N ALA A 88 -13.88 6.43 -0.35
CA ALA A 88 -12.90 7.18 0.43
C ALA A 88 -11.98 8.01 -0.49
N SER A 89 -11.57 9.20 -0.04
CA SER A 89 -10.55 10.00 -0.73
C SER A 89 -9.16 9.72 -0.15
N ASP A 90 -8.12 10.00 -0.94
CA ASP A 90 -6.74 9.89 -0.46
C ASP A 90 -6.48 10.77 0.78
N ASP A 91 -7.07 11.97 0.84
CA ASP A 91 -6.99 12.84 2.01
C ASP A 91 -7.66 12.25 3.24
N TRP A 92 -8.81 11.61 3.06
CA TRP A 92 -9.49 10.91 4.15
C TRP A 92 -8.63 9.74 4.65
N CYS A 93 -8.10 8.92 3.75
CA CYS A 93 -7.21 7.81 4.09
C CYS A 93 -5.97 8.31 4.84
N ARG A 94 -5.33 9.38 4.35
CA ARG A 94 -4.16 9.99 5.01
C ARG A 94 -4.47 10.46 6.43
N GLN A 95 -5.61 11.10 6.66
CA GLN A 95 -5.99 11.64 7.97
C GLN A 95 -6.47 10.56 8.94
N ARG A 96 -7.21 9.55 8.45
CA ARG A 96 -7.84 8.54 9.30
C ARG A 96 -6.98 7.31 9.52
N ILE A 97 -6.22 6.90 8.51
CA ILE A 97 -5.40 5.69 8.53
C ILE A 97 -3.93 6.04 8.68
N GLY A 98 -3.42 6.97 7.87
CA GLY A 98 -2.01 7.34 7.87
C GLY A 98 -1.13 6.17 7.43
N LEU A 99 -0.17 5.78 8.28
CA LEU A 99 0.73 4.63 8.05
C LEU A 99 0.40 3.42 8.92
N PHE A 100 -0.81 3.36 9.49
CA PHE A 100 -1.22 2.32 10.44
C PHE A 100 -2.05 1.25 9.73
N VAL A 101 -1.44 0.11 9.41
CA VAL A 101 -2.05 -1.01 8.69
C VAL A 101 -3.15 -1.68 9.52
N ASP A 102 -2.94 -1.88 10.82
CA ASP A 102 -3.95 -2.39 11.76
C ASP A 102 -5.26 -1.57 11.74
N LYS A 103 -5.14 -0.24 11.78
CA LYS A 103 -6.25 0.69 11.72
C LYS A 103 -6.93 0.65 10.34
N ALA A 104 -6.14 0.59 9.27
CA ALA A 104 -6.65 0.44 7.91
C ALA A 104 -7.51 -0.83 7.80
N LEU A 105 -6.98 -1.94 8.29
CA LEU A 105 -7.61 -3.26 8.24
C LEU A 105 -8.89 -3.30 9.08
N ALA A 106 -8.87 -2.72 10.27
CA ALA A 106 -10.06 -2.61 11.13
C ALA A 106 -11.17 -1.81 10.42
N ILE A 107 -10.85 -0.63 9.89
CA ILE A 107 -11.81 0.20 9.15
C ILE A 107 -12.37 -0.55 7.94
N ALA A 108 -11.52 -1.18 7.14
CA ALA A 108 -11.95 -1.92 5.97
C ALA A 108 -12.81 -3.14 6.33
N ASN A 109 -12.50 -3.82 7.44
CA ASN A 109 -13.30 -4.94 7.94
C ASN A 109 -14.68 -4.52 8.41
N GLU A 110 -14.80 -3.37 9.08
CA GLU A 110 -16.09 -2.79 9.44
C GLU A 110 -16.87 -2.29 8.21
N ALA A 111 -16.16 -1.89 7.15
CA ALA A 111 -16.74 -1.50 5.87
C ALA A 111 -17.10 -2.68 4.93
N GLY A 112 -16.89 -3.93 5.35
CA GLY A 112 -17.32 -5.12 4.61
C GLY A 112 -16.22 -5.97 3.96
N LEU A 113 -14.93 -5.64 4.17
CA LEU A 113 -13.83 -6.47 3.67
C LEU A 113 -13.85 -7.88 4.31
N TYR A 114 -14.12 -7.93 5.61
CA TYR A 114 -14.15 -9.14 6.46
C TYR A 114 -12.92 -10.04 6.38
N HIS A 115 -11.74 -9.49 6.09
CA HIS A 115 -10.47 -10.17 6.18
C HIS A 115 -9.98 -10.20 7.65
N ARG A 116 -10.47 -11.16 8.43
CA ARG A 116 -10.17 -11.33 9.87
C ARG A 116 -9.21 -12.49 10.15
N ASP A 117 -8.34 -12.81 9.19
CA ASP A 117 -7.32 -13.84 9.37
C ASP A 117 -6.37 -13.47 10.53
N PRO A 118 -6.14 -14.37 11.51
CA PRO A 118 -5.27 -14.07 12.65
C PRO A 118 -3.83 -13.70 12.28
N ALA A 119 -3.26 -14.34 11.24
CA ALA A 119 -1.90 -14.02 10.82
C ALA A 119 -1.83 -12.63 10.17
N MET A 120 -2.87 -12.21 9.45
CA MET A 120 -2.96 -10.83 8.95
C MET A 120 -3.17 -9.82 10.08
N LEU A 121 -3.96 -10.13 11.11
CA LEU A 121 -4.12 -9.24 12.26
C LEU A 121 -2.81 -9.05 13.04
N GLU A 122 -2.07 -10.14 13.27
CA GLU A 122 -0.74 -10.12 13.87
C GLU A 122 0.23 -9.28 13.03
N LEU A 123 0.29 -9.56 11.71
CA LEU A 123 1.15 -8.83 10.79
C LEU A 123 0.78 -7.35 10.72
N ALA A 124 -0.51 -7.00 10.70
CA ALA A 124 -0.96 -5.62 10.65
C ALA A 124 -0.53 -4.82 11.89
N GLY A 125 -0.52 -5.45 13.07
CA GLY A 125 0.01 -4.85 14.30
C GLY A 125 1.52 -4.58 14.21
N LEU A 126 2.29 -5.55 13.72
CA LEU A 126 3.74 -5.37 13.50
C LEU A 126 4.06 -4.28 12.46
N LEU A 127 3.21 -4.16 11.44
CA LEU A 127 3.33 -3.15 10.39
C LEU A 127 2.78 -1.78 10.81
N SER A 128 2.41 -1.54 12.07
CA SER A 128 1.78 -0.28 12.48
C SER A 128 2.66 0.53 13.44
N PRO A 129 3.19 1.70 13.04
CA PRO A 129 3.19 2.28 11.69
C PRO A 129 4.32 1.74 10.80
N TYR A 130 4.04 1.37 9.55
CA TYR A 130 5.06 0.68 8.74
C TYR A 130 6.20 1.61 8.31
N GLY A 131 6.00 2.93 8.39
CA GLY A 131 7.02 3.94 8.14
C GLY A 131 8.24 3.82 9.05
N GLN A 132 8.11 3.21 10.24
CA GLN A 132 9.24 2.98 11.15
C GLN A 132 10.32 2.09 10.53
N TRP A 133 9.92 1.19 9.63
CA TRP A 133 10.82 0.24 8.98
C TRP A 133 11.69 0.86 7.88
N ARG A 134 11.43 2.11 7.47
CA ARG A 134 12.28 2.84 6.51
C ARG A 134 13.66 3.17 7.10
N GLY A 135 13.74 3.33 8.42
CA GLY A 135 14.96 3.69 9.13
C GLY A 135 14.81 3.38 10.61
N PRO A 136 14.72 2.09 10.97
CA PRO A 136 14.45 1.68 12.35
C PRO A 136 15.66 1.94 13.24
N PHE A 137 15.43 2.14 14.54
CA PHE A 137 16.52 2.04 15.51
C PHE A 137 16.97 0.57 15.61
N ALA A 138 18.24 0.35 15.91
CA ALA A 138 18.78 -1.01 16.04
C ALA A 138 18.02 -1.86 17.08
N ALA A 139 17.48 -1.24 18.13
CA ALA A 139 16.70 -1.90 19.16
C ALA A 139 15.31 -2.38 18.69
N ASP A 140 14.77 -1.79 17.62
CA ASP A 140 13.44 -2.13 17.09
C ASP A 140 13.52 -3.24 16.03
N LEU A 141 14.72 -3.63 15.62
CA LEU A 141 14.91 -4.65 14.59
C LEU A 141 14.52 -6.03 15.13
N PRO A 142 13.51 -6.69 14.54
CA PRO A 142 13.25 -8.09 14.86
C PRO A 142 14.43 -8.94 14.38
N ALA A 143 14.70 -10.02 15.09
CA ALA A 143 15.68 -11.00 14.65
C ALA A 143 15.26 -11.58 13.28
N ILE A 144 16.23 -11.86 12.40
CA ILE A 144 15.94 -12.37 11.05
C ILE A 144 15.14 -13.67 11.13
N GLU A 145 15.46 -14.53 12.09
CA GLU A 145 14.82 -15.82 12.32
C GLU A 145 13.35 -15.71 12.78
N THR A 146 12.93 -14.57 13.35
CA THR A 146 11.53 -14.38 13.78
C THR A 146 10.63 -13.92 12.63
N ILE A 147 11.20 -13.30 11.58
CA ILE A 147 10.45 -12.87 10.40
C ILE A 147 10.53 -13.94 9.31
N ASN A 148 9.50 -14.77 9.25
CA ASN A 148 9.36 -15.77 8.19
C ASN A 148 8.82 -15.12 6.91
N THR A 149 9.68 -14.89 5.92
CA THR A 149 9.32 -14.28 4.62
C THR A 149 8.19 -15.01 3.90
N SER A 150 8.21 -16.35 3.91
CA SER A 150 7.14 -17.15 3.28
C SER A 150 5.80 -16.94 3.97
N ARG A 151 5.80 -16.83 5.31
CA ARG A 151 4.58 -16.51 6.08
C ARG A 151 4.08 -15.10 5.75
N VAL A 152 4.96 -14.10 5.74
CA VAL A 152 4.59 -12.72 5.36
C VAL A 152 3.99 -12.68 3.94
N SER A 153 4.64 -13.32 2.98
CA SER A 153 4.14 -13.38 1.59
C SER A 153 2.78 -14.08 1.49
N ALA A 154 2.60 -15.22 2.14
CA ALA A 154 1.32 -15.95 2.15
C ALA A 154 0.20 -15.12 2.80
N THR A 155 0.49 -14.44 3.90
CA THR A 155 -0.47 -13.56 4.58
C THR A 155 -0.90 -12.40 3.68
N LEU A 156 0.05 -11.75 3.00
CA LEU A 156 -0.27 -10.66 2.05
C LEU A 156 -1.03 -11.16 0.83
N ASP A 157 -0.73 -12.34 0.32
CA ASP A 157 -1.49 -12.96 -0.77
C ASP A 157 -2.96 -13.17 -0.38
N GLY A 158 -3.20 -13.68 0.84
CA GLY A 158 -4.54 -13.83 1.39
C GLY A 158 -5.31 -12.50 1.45
N LEU A 159 -4.65 -11.44 1.91
CA LEU A 159 -5.22 -10.09 1.95
C LEU A 159 -5.58 -9.60 0.53
N LEU A 160 -4.61 -9.62 -0.40
CA LEU A 160 -4.82 -9.16 -1.77
C LEU A 160 -5.88 -9.99 -2.50
N GLY A 161 -5.91 -11.31 -2.27
CA GLY A 161 -6.95 -12.19 -2.79
C GLY A 161 -8.34 -11.82 -2.30
N THR A 162 -8.50 -11.46 -1.01
CA THR A 162 -9.78 -10.94 -0.50
C THR A 162 -10.15 -9.60 -1.12
N VAL A 163 -9.20 -8.66 -1.21
CA VAL A 163 -9.45 -7.34 -1.83
C VAL A 163 -9.86 -7.51 -3.31
N ARG A 164 -9.15 -8.34 -4.08
CA ARG A 164 -9.45 -8.62 -5.50
C ARG A 164 -10.89 -9.11 -5.68
N ARG A 165 -11.32 -10.08 -4.86
CA ARG A 165 -12.70 -10.60 -4.90
C ARG A 165 -13.73 -9.52 -4.56
N ARG A 166 -13.44 -8.64 -3.60
CA ARG A 166 -14.33 -7.54 -3.23
C ARG A 166 -14.45 -6.51 -4.34
N LEU A 167 -13.34 -6.07 -4.93
CA LEU A 167 -13.34 -5.13 -6.04
C LEU A 167 -14.13 -5.68 -7.24
N ALA A 168 -13.91 -6.96 -7.60
CA ALA A 168 -14.67 -7.60 -8.67
C ALA A 168 -16.18 -7.74 -8.38
N GLY A 169 -16.55 -7.95 -7.11
CA GLY A 169 -17.95 -8.02 -6.68
C GLY A 169 -18.66 -6.67 -6.72
N VAL A 170 -17.98 -5.59 -6.32
CA VAL A 170 -18.54 -4.22 -6.34
C VAL A 170 -18.78 -3.74 -7.78
N SER A 171 -17.90 -4.10 -8.73
CA SER A 171 -18.09 -3.75 -10.14
C SER A 171 -19.37 -4.35 -10.76
N ASN A 172 -19.86 -5.49 -10.25
CA ASN A 172 -21.06 -6.14 -10.80
C ASN A 172 -22.38 -5.57 -10.26
N GLU A 173 -22.42 -5.06 -9.02
CA GLU A 173 -23.63 -4.45 -8.45
C GLU A 173 -23.97 -3.10 -9.10
N GLY A 174 -23.01 -2.44 -9.76
CA GLY A 174 -23.21 -1.20 -10.51
C GLY A 174 -23.74 -1.39 -11.94
N ALA A 175 -23.74 -2.61 -12.47
CA ALA A 175 -24.14 -2.90 -13.85
C ALA A 175 -25.62 -3.30 -14.01
N GLU A 176 -26.37 -3.45 -12.91
CA GLU A 176 -27.77 -3.88 -12.90
C GLU A 176 -28.78 -2.76 -12.56
N ARG A 177 -28.45 -1.48 -12.84
CA ARG A 177 -29.37 -0.35 -12.59
C ARG A 177 -29.71 0.44 -13.85
#